data_AF-B5RP85-F1
#
_entry.id   AF-B5RP85-F1
#
_cell.length_a   1.000
_cell.length_b   1.000
_cell.length_c   1.000
_cell.angle_alpha   90.00
_cell.angle_beta   90.00
_cell.angle_gamma   90.00
#
_symmetry.space_group_name_H-M   'P 1'
#
loop_
_entity.id
_entity.type
_entity.pdbx_description
1 polymer ?
#
loop_
_entity_poly.entity_id
_entity_poly.type
_entity_poly.pdbx_seq_one_letter_code
_entity_poly.pdbx_strand_id
1 'polypeptide(L)'
;MNKNKSMLILYITLFLYGCDTDKFGNKLQTQSLTTLTTKQKLTTQRPNVTMQKSKIYSSQKPILSAEEEDKFKLLKYALDMDLKAYQQHYTNPKAKKVANIYSNIIQWISNDLHIQEQKDLINSFNHIYTFIKNKLDNNPNMDIIQYIKGAYYNFQDDEYKKAHTYDSKLYGNLHGEKHNSITMFFYLIKLNAIERQTNLQDNEEFYKNAIQKIKNELQDKTSDSYKHSLALWKD
;
A
#
# COMPACT_ATOMS: atom_id res chain seq x y z
N MET A 1 -33.22 19.07 -23.37
CA MET A 1 -32.64 17.71 -23.51
C MET A 1 -32.32 17.17 -22.11
N ASN A 2 -33.32 16.65 -21.39
CA ASN A 2 -33.22 16.33 -19.95
C ASN A 2 -34.09 15.14 -19.52
N LYS A 3 -34.44 14.22 -20.44
CA LYS A 3 -35.28 13.05 -20.14
C LYS A 3 -34.50 11.75 -19.92
N ASN A 4 -33.17 11.75 -20.13
CA ASN A 4 -32.36 10.52 -20.07
C ASN A 4 -31.55 10.35 -18.76
N LYS A 5 -31.50 11.36 -17.88
CA LYS A 5 -30.78 11.27 -16.60
C LYS A 5 -31.63 10.69 -15.46
N SER A 6 -32.96 10.82 -15.54
CA SER A 6 -33.87 10.33 -14.48
C SER A 6 -34.05 8.81 -14.47
N MET A 7 -33.96 8.16 -15.65
CA MET A 7 -34.06 6.70 -15.76
C MET A 7 -32.82 5.97 -15.22
N LEU A 8 -31.62 6.54 -15.37
CA LEU A 8 -30.37 5.87 -14.97
C LEU A 8 -30.23 5.75 -13.44
N ILE A 9 -30.75 6.74 -12.70
CA ILE A 9 -30.72 6.77 -11.23
C ILE A 9 -31.70 5.74 -10.64
N LEU A 10 -32.80 5.44 -11.34
CA LEU A 10 -33.81 4.48 -10.90
C LEU A 10 -33.33 3.02 -10.95
N TYR A 11 -32.46 2.68 -11.93
CA TYR A 11 -31.90 1.32 -12.05
C TYR A 11 -30.82 1.02 -11.01
N ILE A 12 -30.04 2.03 -10.58
CA ILE A 12 -29.00 1.84 -9.55
C ILE A 12 -29.63 1.64 -8.16
N THR A 13 -30.76 2.29 -7.88
CA THR A 13 -31.46 2.13 -6.60
C THR A 13 -32.19 0.79 -6.47
N LEU A 14 -32.66 0.19 -7.58
CA LEU A 14 -33.23 -1.16 -7.57
C LEU A 14 -32.17 -2.27 -7.46
N PHE A 15 -30.94 -2.04 -7.93
CA PHE A 15 -29.84 -3.02 -7.82
C PHE A 15 -29.21 -3.09 -6.42
N LEU A 16 -29.37 -2.06 -5.59
CA LEU A 16 -28.86 -2.00 -4.21
C LEU A 16 -29.87 -2.50 -3.15
N TYR A 17 -31.10 -2.82 -3.54
CA TYR A 17 -32.15 -3.33 -2.64
C TYR A 17 -32.39 -4.85 -2.78
N GLY A 18 -31.51 -5.55 -3.51
CA GLY A 18 -31.65 -6.97 -3.86
C GLY A 18 -30.52 -7.89 -3.37
N CYS A 19 -29.67 -7.44 -2.43
CA CYS A 19 -28.61 -8.25 -1.83
C CYS A 19 -28.55 -8.07 -0.31
N ASP A 20 -29.66 -8.35 0.37
CA ASP A 20 -29.61 -8.92 1.71
C ASP A 20 -30.50 -10.17 1.67
N THR A 21 -29.87 -11.33 1.44
CA THR A 21 -30.48 -12.63 1.68
C THR A 21 -29.62 -13.38 2.67
N ASP A 22 -30.24 -13.61 3.82
CA ASP A 22 -29.76 -14.35 4.97
C ASP A 22 -29.05 -15.65 4.60
N LYS A 23 -27.80 -15.79 5.05
CA LYS A 23 -27.15 -17.11 5.19
C LYS A 23 -27.06 -17.48 6.66
N PHE A 24 -28.17 -17.98 7.20
CA PHE A 24 -28.16 -18.88 8.35
C PHE A 24 -29.08 -20.09 8.06
N GLY A 25 -28.49 -21.12 7.45
CA GLY A 25 -29.14 -22.41 7.27
C GLY A 25 -29.20 -23.17 8.59
N ASN A 26 -30.26 -22.97 9.36
CA ASN A 26 -30.62 -23.86 10.47
C ASN A 26 -31.19 -25.18 9.92
N LYS A 27 -30.44 -26.27 10.11
CA LYS A 27 -30.97 -27.64 10.01
C LYS A 27 -31.87 -27.91 11.22
N LEU A 28 -33.18 -28.01 10.99
CA LEU A 28 -34.11 -28.64 11.93
C LEU A 28 -33.90 -30.16 11.89
N GLN A 29 -33.43 -30.73 13.01
CA GLN A 29 -33.69 -32.13 13.36
C GLN A 29 -34.97 -32.21 14.18
N THR A 30 -35.78 -33.18 13.81
CA THR A 30 -37.11 -33.50 14.33
C THR A 30 -37.07 -34.23 15.67
N GLN A 31 -38.19 -34.11 16.40
CA GLN A 31 -38.69 -34.94 17.51
C GLN A 31 -38.13 -34.69 18.92
N SER A 32 -38.97 -34.17 19.82
CA SER A 32 -39.86 -35.03 20.61
C SER A 32 -40.98 -34.22 21.28
N LEU A 33 -42.13 -34.88 21.37
CA LEU A 33 -43.40 -34.45 21.94
C LEU A 33 -43.30 -34.53 23.46
N THR A 34 -43.60 -33.47 24.21
CA THR A 34 -44.21 -33.62 25.54
C THR A 34 -45.14 -32.45 25.84
N THR A 35 -46.41 -32.82 25.97
CA THR A 35 -47.58 -32.02 26.31
C THR A 35 -47.48 -31.48 27.74
N LEU A 36 -47.73 -30.18 27.94
CA LEU A 36 -48.32 -29.66 29.18
C LEU A 36 -49.20 -28.46 28.86
N THR A 37 -50.51 -28.71 28.91
CA THR A 37 -51.61 -27.75 28.88
C THR A 37 -51.59 -26.83 30.11
N THR A 38 -51.76 -25.51 29.92
CA THR A 38 -52.60 -24.65 30.80
C THR A 38 -53.08 -23.41 30.02
N LYS A 39 -54.37 -23.10 30.18
CA LYS A 39 -55.17 -22.09 29.49
C LYS A 39 -54.86 -20.64 29.91
N GLN A 40 -55.14 -19.72 28.97
CA GLN A 40 -55.62 -18.33 29.13
C GLN A 40 -54.75 -17.32 29.89
N LYS A 41 -54.37 -16.23 29.22
CA LYS A 41 -55.15 -14.97 29.16
C LYS A 41 -54.51 -13.99 28.17
N LEU A 42 -55.30 -13.47 27.22
CA LEU A 42 -54.90 -12.33 26.40
C LEU A 42 -54.87 -11.09 27.31
N THR A 43 -53.68 -10.54 27.54
CA THR A 43 -53.54 -9.17 28.08
C THR A 43 -52.60 -8.40 27.16
N THR A 44 -53.17 -7.40 26.51
CA THR A 44 -52.52 -6.39 25.69
C THR A 44 -51.57 -5.57 26.58
N GLN A 45 -50.30 -5.99 26.67
CA GLN A 45 -49.23 -5.16 27.23
C GLN A 45 -48.21 -4.89 26.13
N ARG A 46 -48.04 -3.60 25.79
CA ARG A 46 -46.96 -3.13 24.93
C ARG A 46 -45.63 -3.63 25.49
N PRO A 47 -44.76 -4.30 24.71
CA PRO A 47 -43.41 -4.55 25.16
C PRO A 47 -42.70 -3.20 25.24
N ASN A 48 -42.31 -2.82 26.46
CA ASN A 48 -41.39 -1.72 26.68
C ASN A 48 -40.02 -2.21 26.20
N VAL A 49 -39.72 -2.02 24.92
CA VAL A 49 -38.42 -2.34 24.34
C VAL A 49 -37.42 -1.40 24.98
N THR A 50 -36.78 -1.88 26.05
CA THR A 50 -35.57 -1.26 26.56
C THR A 50 -34.53 -1.55 25.49
N MET A 51 -34.23 -0.57 24.64
CA MET A 51 -33.07 -0.64 23.77
C MET A 51 -31.85 -0.85 24.68
N GLN A 52 -31.41 -2.10 24.80
CA GLN A 52 -30.05 -2.38 25.21
C GLN A 52 -29.19 -1.61 24.21
N LYS A 53 -28.58 -0.51 24.67
CA LYS A 53 -27.45 0.10 23.99
C LYS A 53 -26.45 -1.02 23.77
N SER A 54 -26.42 -1.59 22.57
CA SER A 54 -25.32 -2.42 22.12
C SER A 54 -24.07 -1.64 22.44
N LYS A 55 -23.22 -2.18 23.31
CA LYS A 55 -21.85 -1.70 23.45
C LYS A 55 -21.27 -1.77 22.06
N ILE A 56 -21.17 -0.62 21.39
CA ILE A 56 -20.40 -0.47 20.17
C ILE A 56 -18.99 -0.87 20.62
N TYR A 57 -18.56 -2.05 20.17
CA TYR A 57 -17.17 -2.46 20.29
C TYR A 57 -16.35 -1.28 19.77
N SER A 58 -15.50 -0.71 20.62
CA SER A 58 -14.63 0.38 20.19
C SER A 58 -13.92 -0.09 18.92
N SER A 59 -14.13 0.60 17.81
CA SER A 59 -13.40 0.35 16.57
C SER A 59 -11.93 0.41 16.92
N GLN A 60 -11.29 -0.76 16.98
CA GLN A 60 -9.89 -0.87 17.31
C GLN A 60 -9.15 -0.01 16.28
N LYS A 61 -8.31 0.92 16.75
CA LYS A 61 -7.52 1.75 15.82
C LYS A 61 -6.81 0.81 14.85
N PRO A 62 -6.82 1.10 13.54
CA PRO A 62 -6.14 0.24 12.59
C PRO A 62 -4.67 0.14 13.01
N ILE A 63 -4.14 -1.08 13.02
CA ILE A 63 -2.72 -1.38 13.23
C ILE A 63 -2.23 -2.22 12.04
N LEU A 64 -0.93 -2.15 11.75
CA LEU A 64 -0.30 -3.09 10.82
C LEU A 64 -0.19 -4.47 11.50
N SER A 65 -0.36 -5.53 10.72
CA SER A 65 0.10 -6.88 11.07
C SER A 65 1.63 -6.97 10.92
N ALA A 66 2.24 -7.99 11.52
CA ALA A 66 3.70 -8.20 11.42
C ALA A 66 4.20 -8.27 9.95
N GLU A 67 3.44 -8.91 9.06
CA GLU A 67 3.78 -8.96 7.63
C GLU A 67 3.68 -7.58 6.97
N GLU A 68 2.65 -6.80 7.32
CA GLU A 68 2.49 -5.43 6.84
C GLU A 68 3.65 -4.54 7.35
N GLU A 69 4.05 -4.67 8.61
CA GLU A 69 5.19 -3.95 9.20
C GLU A 69 6.49 -4.25 8.46
N ASP A 70 6.77 -5.52 8.17
CA ASP A 70 7.97 -5.93 7.43
C ASP A 70 8.00 -5.37 6.00
N LYS A 71 6.86 -5.42 5.29
CA LYS A 71 6.73 -4.83 3.95
C LYS A 71 6.90 -3.32 3.98
N PHE A 72 6.30 -2.66 4.97
CA PHE A 72 6.40 -1.21 5.13
C PHE A 72 7.83 -0.78 5.45
N LYS A 73 8.49 -1.48 6.38
CA LYS A 73 9.89 -1.26 6.73
C LYS A 73 10.79 -1.38 5.50
N LEU A 74 10.56 -2.38 4.64
CA LEU A 74 11.30 -2.50 3.39
C LEU A 74 11.03 -1.35 2.43
N LEU A 75 9.76 -1.00 2.20
CA LEU A 75 9.39 0.10 1.31
C LEU A 75 10.05 1.40 1.79
N LYS A 76 9.90 1.73 3.07
CA LYS A 76 10.54 2.90 3.69
C LYS A 76 12.05 2.87 3.50
N TYR A 77 12.69 1.72 3.75
CA TYR A 77 14.13 1.59 3.56
C TYR A 77 14.56 1.88 2.11
N ALA A 78 13.82 1.38 1.12
CA ALA A 78 14.11 1.65 -0.29
C ALA A 78 13.92 3.13 -0.66
N LEU A 79 12.87 3.78 -0.14
CA LEU A 79 12.66 5.23 -0.33
C LEU A 79 13.77 6.06 0.31
N ASP A 80 14.20 5.70 1.53
CA ASP A 80 15.31 6.33 2.24
C ASP A 80 16.64 6.19 1.47
N MET A 81 16.88 5.00 0.89
CA MET A 81 18.05 4.75 0.04
C MET A 81 18.03 5.59 -1.24
N ASP A 82 16.87 5.73 -1.90
CA ASP A 82 16.71 6.61 -3.06
C ASP A 82 16.93 8.08 -2.70
N LEU A 83 16.42 8.52 -1.55
CA LEU A 83 16.63 9.88 -1.04
C LEU A 83 18.11 10.15 -0.81
N LYS A 84 18.83 9.24 -0.15
CA LYS A 84 20.28 9.36 0.08
C LYS A 84 21.04 9.45 -1.24
N ALA A 85 20.74 8.56 -2.19
CA ALA A 85 21.33 8.58 -3.53
C ALA A 85 21.08 9.90 -4.26
N TYR A 86 19.87 10.44 -4.17
CA TYR A 86 19.50 11.72 -4.77
C TYR A 86 20.28 12.89 -4.15
N GLN A 87 20.33 12.97 -2.82
CA GLN A 87 21.04 14.04 -2.11
C GLN A 87 22.55 14.06 -2.41
N GLN A 88 23.16 12.90 -2.64
CA GLN A 88 24.58 12.80 -2.97
C GLN A 88 24.90 13.29 -4.39
N HIS A 89 23.98 13.16 -5.33
CA HIS A 89 24.23 13.48 -6.74
C HIS A 89 23.67 14.82 -7.20
N TYR A 90 22.72 15.40 -6.47
CA TYR A 90 22.07 16.64 -6.86
C TYR A 90 22.12 17.68 -5.72
N THR A 91 22.94 18.72 -5.92
CA THR A 91 23.20 19.75 -4.89
C THR A 91 22.57 21.11 -5.23
N ASN A 92 21.96 21.26 -6.41
CA ASN A 92 21.36 22.52 -6.84
C ASN A 92 20.11 22.88 -5.97
N PRO A 93 19.71 24.16 -5.90
CA PRO A 93 18.61 24.59 -5.04
C PRO A 93 17.27 23.87 -5.27
N LYS A 94 16.94 23.57 -6.54
CA LYS A 94 15.72 22.82 -6.88
C LYS A 94 15.79 21.40 -6.32
N ALA A 95 16.93 20.72 -6.48
CA ALA A 95 17.14 19.38 -5.95
C ALA A 95 17.07 19.36 -4.42
N LYS A 96 17.64 20.34 -3.73
CA LYS A 96 17.48 20.46 -2.27
C LYS A 96 16.01 20.57 -1.86
N LYS A 97 15.21 21.36 -2.58
CA LYS A 97 13.77 21.46 -2.33
C LYS A 97 13.05 20.13 -2.54
N VAL A 98 13.35 19.41 -3.63
CA VAL A 98 12.80 18.07 -3.91
C VAL A 98 13.17 17.08 -2.81
N ALA A 99 14.45 17.06 -2.40
CA ALA A 99 14.94 16.18 -1.35
C ALA A 99 14.25 16.43 0.00
N ASN A 100 14.05 17.71 0.36
CA ASN A 100 13.34 18.06 1.59
C ASN A 100 11.89 17.59 1.56
N ILE A 101 11.16 17.86 0.47
CA ILE A 101 9.77 17.40 0.30
C ILE A 101 9.70 15.88 0.33
N TYR A 102 10.64 15.18 -0.33
CA TYR A 102 10.66 13.73 -0.34
C TYR A 102 10.91 13.15 1.06
N SER A 103 11.85 13.73 1.81
CA SER A 103 12.09 13.40 3.22
C SER A 103 10.83 13.61 4.07
N ASN A 104 10.14 14.73 3.90
CA ASN A 104 8.93 15.04 4.65
C ASN A 104 7.79 14.08 4.30
N ILE A 105 7.65 13.67 3.03
CA ILE A 105 6.69 12.63 2.63
C ILE A 105 6.99 11.30 3.33
N ILE A 106 8.26 10.85 3.34
CA ILE A 106 8.66 9.61 4.01
C ILE A 106 8.38 9.68 5.52
N GLN A 107 8.66 10.82 6.15
CA GLN A 107 8.35 11.04 7.58
C GLN A 107 6.84 11.05 7.83
N TRP A 108 6.07 11.71 6.96
CA TRP A 108 4.62 11.81 7.05
C TRP A 108 3.97 10.43 7.00
N ILE A 109 4.32 9.57 6.03
CA ILE A 109 3.79 8.20 5.97
C ILE A 109 4.28 7.31 7.12
N SER A 110 5.37 7.66 7.79
CA SER A 110 5.90 6.88 8.92
C SER A 110 5.15 7.14 10.23
N ASN A 111 4.24 8.13 10.26
CA ASN A 111 3.44 8.44 11.44
C ASN A 111 2.20 7.53 11.49
N ASP A 112 1.94 6.91 12.64
CA ASP A 112 0.79 6.01 12.87
C ASP A 112 -0.58 6.68 12.68
N LEU A 113 -0.64 8.02 12.67
CA LEU A 113 -1.84 8.76 12.28
C LEU A 113 -2.24 8.52 10.81
N HIS A 114 -1.32 8.03 9.98
CA HIS A 114 -1.50 7.75 8.55
C HIS A 114 -1.46 6.24 8.25
N ILE A 115 -1.91 5.42 9.20
CA ILE A 115 -1.90 3.95 9.09
C ILE A 115 -2.66 3.43 7.86
N GLN A 116 -3.73 4.12 7.42
CA GLN A 116 -4.49 3.70 6.25
C GLN A 116 -3.67 3.93 4.97
N GLU A 117 -2.96 5.07 4.87
CA GLU A 117 -2.03 5.35 3.78
C GLU A 117 -0.87 4.34 3.77
N GLN A 118 -0.37 3.92 4.94
CA GLN A 118 0.61 2.85 5.04
C GLN A 118 0.08 1.53 4.46
N LYS A 119 -1.11 1.09 4.88
CA LYS A 119 -1.76 -0.15 4.37
C LYS A 119 -1.97 -0.10 2.86
N ASP A 120 -2.45 1.02 2.37
CA ASP A 120 -2.66 1.25 0.95
C ASP A 120 -1.35 1.14 0.15
N LEU A 121 -0.27 1.76 0.64
CA LEU A 121 1.05 1.66 0.03
C LEU A 121 1.60 0.24 0.04
N ILE A 122 1.46 -0.48 1.16
CA ILE A 122 1.91 -1.87 1.30
C ILE A 122 1.17 -2.78 0.32
N ASN A 123 -0.14 -2.59 0.19
CA ASN A 123 -0.96 -3.35 -0.76
C ASN A 123 -0.51 -3.09 -2.21
N SER A 124 -0.30 -1.82 -2.57
CA SER A 124 0.26 -1.46 -3.88
C SER A 124 1.65 -2.09 -4.10
N PHE A 125 2.53 -2.04 -3.09
CA PHE A 125 3.90 -2.57 -3.14
C PHE A 125 3.99 -4.11 -3.21
N ASN A 126 2.91 -4.83 -2.94
CA ASN A 126 2.93 -6.29 -2.75
C ASN A 126 3.58 -7.06 -3.91
N HIS A 127 3.35 -6.63 -5.15
CA HIS A 127 3.92 -7.31 -6.31
C HIS A 127 5.43 -7.08 -6.45
N ILE A 128 5.93 -5.90 -6.08
CA ILE A 128 7.35 -5.56 -6.07
C ILE A 128 8.05 -6.31 -4.93
N TYR A 129 7.41 -6.36 -3.76
CA TYR A 129 7.88 -7.15 -2.62
C TYR A 129 8.04 -8.63 -3.00
N THR A 130 7.02 -9.20 -3.65
CA THR A 130 7.05 -10.60 -4.13
C THR A 130 8.15 -10.82 -5.16
N PHE A 131 8.32 -9.87 -6.10
CA PHE A 131 9.40 -9.92 -7.08
C PHE A 131 10.78 -9.97 -6.41
N ILE A 132 11.04 -9.11 -5.42
CA ILE A 132 12.30 -9.09 -4.67
C ILE A 132 12.49 -10.40 -3.90
N LYS A 133 11.45 -10.90 -3.22
CA LYS A 133 11.51 -12.16 -2.47
C LYS A 133 11.90 -13.34 -3.38
N ASN A 134 11.29 -13.46 -4.55
CA ASN A 134 11.63 -14.51 -5.51
C ASN A 134 13.09 -14.45 -5.98
N LYS A 135 13.70 -13.26 -6.03
CA LYS A 135 15.14 -13.13 -6.33
C LYS A 135 16.02 -13.62 -5.17
N LEU A 136 15.57 -13.44 -3.94
CA LEU A 136 16.28 -13.88 -2.73
C LEU A 136 16.16 -15.37 -2.46
N ASP A 137 15.09 -16.01 -2.89
CA ASP A 137 14.96 -17.47 -2.77
C ASP A 137 16.08 -18.20 -3.52
N ASN A 138 16.64 -17.57 -4.56
CA ASN A 138 17.82 -18.06 -5.29
C ASN A 138 19.16 -17.66 -4.63
N ASN A 139 19.13 -16.88 -3.54
CA ASN A 139 20.29 -16.31 -2.84
C ASN A 139 20.11 -16.33 -1.31
N PRO A 140 20.07 -17.53 -0.70
CA PRO A 140 19.58 -17.72 0.68
C PRO A 140 20.43 -17.06 1.78
N ASN A 141 21.65 -16.62 1.46
CA ASN A 141 22.56 -15.98 2.42
C ASN A 141 22.35 -14.46 2.54
N MET A 142 21.41 -13.87 1.78
CA MET A 142 21.16 -12.43 1.75
C MET A 142 19.76 -12.12 2.28
N ASP A 143 19.68 -11.22 3.26
CA ASP A 143 18.38 -10.70 3.70
C ASP A 143 17.87 -9.58 2.76
N ILE A 144 16.58 -9.28 2.85
CA ILE A 144 15.93 -8.34 1.92
C ILE A 144 16.39 -6.88 2.06
N ILE A 145 16.88 -6.48 3.25
CA ILE A 145 17.45 -5.15 3.48
C ILE A 145 18.84 -5.07 2.87
N GLN A 146 19.66 -6.11 3.06
CA GLN A 146 20.97 -6.25 2.40
C GLN A 146 20.83 -6.23 0.88
N TYR A 147 19.80 -6.88 0.34
CA TYR A 147 19.49 -6.85 -1.08
C TYR A 147 19.24 -5.45 -1.60
N ILE A 148 18.36 -4.68 -0.95
CA ILE A 148 18.12 -3.28 -1.35
C ILE A 148 19.42 -2.47 -1.20
N LYS A 149 20.17 -2.64 -0.11
CA LYS A 149 21.44 -1.94 0.10
C LYS A 149 22.44 -2.22 -1.03
N GLY A 150 22.56 -3.49 -1.43
CA GLY A 150 23.42 -3.95 -2.51
C GLY A 150 22.97 -3.48 -3.88
N ALA A 151 21.65 -3.39 -4.13
CA ALA A 151 21.12 -2.77 -5.34
C ALA A 151 21.57 -1.31 -5.48
N TYR A 152 21.74 -0.59 -4.38
CA TYR A 152 22.26 0.77 -4.37
C TYR A 152 23.79 0.87 -4.44
N TYR A 153 24.53 -0.21 -4.75
CA TYR A 153 26.00 -0.25 -4.78
C TYR A 153 26.67 1.00 -5.39
N ASN A 154 26.22 1.46 -6.56
CA ASN A 154 26.81 2.61 -7.26
C ASN A 154 26.65 3.94 -6.50
N PHE A 155 25.68 4.02 -5.59
CA PHE A 155 25.36 5.15 -4.73
C PHE A 155 25.94 5.00 -3.32
N GLN A 156 26.66 3.92 -3.04
CA GLN A 156 27.33 3.75 -1.74
C GLN A 156 28.68 4.48 -1.70
N ASP A 157 29.19 4.65 -0.49
CA ASP A 157 30.54 5.17 -0.24
C ASP A 157 31.64 4.20 -0.71
N ASP A 158 32.87 4.70 -0.74
CA ASP A 158 34.03 3.95 -1.21
C ASP A 158 34.38 2.78 -0.29
N GLU A 159 34.07 2.86 1.01
CA GLU A 159 34.30 1.77 1.96
C GLU A 159 33.42 0.57 1.60
N TYR A 160 32.13 0.81 1.37
CA TYR A 160 31.21 -0.23 0.93
C TYR A 160 31.62 -0.82 -0.41
N LYS A 161 32.00 0.02 -1.38
CA LYS A 161 32.44 -0.42 -2.72
C LYS A 161 33.75 -1.22 -2.70
N LYS A 162 34.63 -0.98 -1.74
CA LYS A 162 35.85 -1.79 -1.55
C LYS A 162 35.53 -3.18 -0.97
N ALA A 163 34.53 -3.26 -0.10
CA ALA A 163 34.15 -4.50 0.58
C ALA A 163 33.17 -5.38 -0.20
N HIS A 164 32.56 -4.86 -1.27
CA HIS A 164 31.51 -5.55 -2.02
C HIS A 164 31.78 -5.46 -3.53
N THR A 165 31.17 -6.35 -4.31
CA THR A 165 31.19 -6.30 -5.78
C THR A 165 29.77 -6.20 -6.30
N TYR A 166 29.58 -5.38 -7.33
CA TYR A 166 28.28 -5.28 -8.00
C TYR A 166 27.94 -6.59 -8.71
N ASP A 167 26.72 -7.08 -8.52
CA ASP A 167 26.20 -8.27 -9.21
C ASP A 167 25.01 -7.91 -10.11
N SER A 168 25.25 -7.87 -11.42
CA SER A 168 24.20 -7.57 -12.40
C SER A 168 23.15 -8.68 -12.54
N LYS A 169 23.46 -9.92 -12.15
CA LYS A 169 22.48 -11.01 -12.12
C LYS A 169 21.49 -10.82 -10.97
N LEU A 170 21.94 -10.24 -9.86
CA LEU A 170 21.10 -9.97 -8.68
C LEU A 170 20.27 -8.70 -8.77
N TYR A 171 20.75 -7.66 -9.47
CA TYR A 171 20.10 -6.34 -9.46
C TYR A 171 19.67 -5.85 -10.85
N GLY A 172 19.96 -6.63 -11.90
CA GLY A 172 19.78 -6.27 -13.30
C GLY A 172 20.98 -5.53 -13.89
N ASN A 173 20.97 -5.37 -15.21
CA ASN A 173 21.96 -4.54 -15.90
C ASN A 173 21.76 -3.06 -15.57
N LEU A 174 22.82 -2.27 -15.78
CA LEU A 174 22.74 -0.84 -15.55
C LEU A 174 21.91 -0.15 -16.64
N HIS A 175 21.02 0.73 -16.20
CA HIS A 175 20.29 1.72 -16.98
C HIS A 175 21.07 3.03 -16.92
N GLY A 176 21.91 3.26 -17.92
CA GLY A 176 22.89 4.36 -17.90
C GLY A 176 24.05 4.07 -16.95
N GLU A 177 24.63 5.12 -16.35
CA GLU A 177 25.91 4.97 -15.62
C GLU A 177 25.78 4.35 -14.22
N LYS A 178 24.64 4.53 -13.54
CA LYS A 178 24.55 4.22 -12.09
C LYS A 178 23.33 3.43 -11.66
N HIS A 179 22.21 3.57 -12.36
CA HIS A 179 20.98 2.90 -11.98
C HIS A 179 20.97 1.47 -12.50
N ASN A 180 20.40 0.54 -11.74
CA ASN A 180 20.02 -0.81 -12.16
C ASN A 180 18.50 -0.93 -12.11
N SER A 181 17.93 -2.11 -12.34
CA SER A 181 16.48 -2.26 -12.40
C SER A 181 15.79 -1.89 -11.08
N ILE A 182 16.39 -2.18 -9.93
CA ILE A 182 15.81 -1.81 -8.63
C ILE A 182 15.92 -0.29 -8.40
N THR A 183 17.10 0.29 -8.57
CA THR A 183 17.31 1.72 -8.30
C THR A 183 16.66 2.63 -9.34
N MET A 184 16.52 2.18 -10.59
CA MET A 184 15.76 2.90 -11.62
C MET A 184 14.26 2.93 -11.28
N PHE A 185 13.72 1.83 -10.72
CA PHE A 185 12.32 1.77 -10.29
C PHE A 185 12.00 2.87 -9.27
N PHE A 186 12.73 2.93 -8.16
CA PHE A 186 12.51 3.95 -7.12
C PHE A 186 12.88 5.36 -7.57
N TYR A 187 13.90 5.51 -8.41
CA TYR A 187 14.22 6.79 -9.04
C TYR A 187 13.03 7.33 -9.85
N LEU A 188 12.41 6.50 -10.68
CA LEU A 188 11.25 6.89 -11.51
C LEU A 188 10.01 7.18 -10.67
N ILE A 189 9.79 6.44 -9.57
CA ILE A 189 8.74 6.75 -8.60
C ILE A 189 8.89 8.17 -8.06
N LYS A 190 10.07 8.52 -7.51
CA LYS A 190 10.34 9.88 -7.00
C LYS A 190 10.17 10.90 -8.12
N LEU A 191 10.72 10.62 -9.30
CA LEU A 191 10.70 11.52 -10.44
C LEU A 191 9.25 11.87 -10.83
N ASN A 192 8.39 10.87 -10.96
CA ASN A 192 7.01 11.02 -11.40
C ASN A 192 6.08 11.55 -10.30
N ALA A 193 6.25 11.08 -9.07
CA ALA A 193 5.40 11.47 -7.96
C ALA A 193 5.71 12.87 -7.43
N ILE A 194 6.98 13.29 -7.47
CA ILE A 194 7.46 14.49 -6.77
C ILE A 194 8.16 15.45 -7.73
N GLU A 195 9.30 15.06 -8.31
CA GLU A 195 10.22 16.01 -8.95
C GLU A 195 9.65 16.69 -10.21
N ARG A 196 8.83 15.97 -10.99
CA ARG A 196 8.17 16.50 -12.20
C ARG A 196 6.93 17.34 -11.90
N GLN A 197 6.50 17.45 -10.64
CA GLN A 197 5.34 18.27 -10.29
C GLN A 197 5.68 19.76 -10.47
N THR A 198 4.80 20.49 -11.17
CA THR A 198 5.02 21.91 -11.52
C THR A 198 4.99 22.84 -10.32
N ASN A 199 4.22 22.47 -9.28
CA ASN A 199 4.05 23.26 -8.07
C ASN A 199 4.50 22.45 -6.85
N LEU A 200 5.82 22.42 -6.61
CA LEU A 200 6.39 21.80 -5.43
C LEU A 200 6.00 22.59 -4.18
N GLN A 201 5.15 22.00 -3.35
CA GLN A 201 4.71 22.55 -2.08
C GLN A 201 5.08 21.60 -0.95
N ASP A 202 5.43 22.18 0.20
CA ASP A 202 5.77 21.43 1.40
C ASP A 202 4.59 21.48 2.37
N ASN A 203 3.54 20.74 2.03
CA ASN A 203 2.30 20.67 2.81
C ASN A 203 1.60 19.32 2.65
N GLU A 204 0.66 19.04 3.55
CA GLU A 204 -0.04 17.75 3.61
C GLU A 204 -0.83 17.42 2.33
N GLU A 205 -1.43 18.41 1.67
CA GLU A 205 -2.16 18.20 0.41
C GLU A 205 -1.22 17.69 -0.68
N PHE A 206 -0.03 18.28 -0.81
CA PHE A 206 1.00 17.80 -1.72
C PHE A 206 1.44 16.38 -1.35
N TYR A 207 1.63 16.07 -0.07
CA TYR A 207 2.04 14.73 0.36
C TYR A 207 1.00 13.68 0.01
N LYS A 208 -0.28 13.92 0.26
CA LYS A 208 -1.38 13.01 -0.13
C LYS A 208 -1.39 12.74 -1.63
N ASN A 209 -1.24 13.79 -2.44
CA ASN A 209 -1.16 13.66 -3.89
C ASN A 209 0.08 12.86 -4.34
N ALA A 210 1.23 13.10 -3.72
CA ALA A 210 2.45 12.36 -3.99
C ALA A 210 2.30 10.88 -3.61
N ILE A 211 1.71 10.57 -2.45
CA ILE A 211 1.43 9.19 -2.03
C ILE A 211 0.50 8.48 -3.01
N GLN A 212 -0.55 9.15 -3.50
CA GLN A 212 -1.42 8.54 -4.50
C GLN A 212 -0.67 8.24 -5.80
N LYS A 213 0.26 9.10 -6.22
CA LYS A 213 1.12 8.83 -7.39
C LYS A 213 2.08 7.68 -7.13
N ILE A 214 2.71 7.62 -5.95
CA ILE A 214 3.57 6.51 -5.54
C ILE A 214 2.78 5.20 -5.57
N LYS A 215 1.57 5.15 -5.00
CA LYS A 215 0.68 3.99 -5.05
C LYS A 215 0.43 3.52 -6.48
N ASN A 216 0.12 4.45 -7.39
CA ASN A 216 -0.15 4.11 -8.79
C ASN A 216 1.09 3.50 -9.47
N GLU A 217 2.26 4.10 -9.29
CA GLU A 217 3.53 3.57 -9.82
C GLU A 217 3.86 2.19 -9.22
N LEU A 218 3.60 2.02 -7.93
CA LEU A 218 3.82 0.77 -7.19
C LEU A 218 2.84 -0.34 -7.53
N GLN A 219 1.63 -0.04 -8.01
CA GLN A 219 0.58 -1.04 -8.24
C GLN A 219 0.49 -1.48 -9.71
N ASP A 220 0.73 -0.56 -10.63
CA ASP A 220 0.52 -0.78 -12.06
C ASP A 220 1.78 -1.34 -12.74
N LYS A 221 1.73 -2.57 -13.24
CA LYS A 221 2.81 -3.16 -14.05
C LYS A 221 2.99 -2.51 -15.42
N THR A 222 2.14 -1.55 -15.76
CA THR A 222 2.26 -0.70 -16.94
C THR A 222 2.72 0.72 -16.60
N SER A 223 3.04 1.00 -15.33
CA SER A 223 3.62 2.27 -14.92
C SER A 223 4.96 2.53 -15.59
N ASP A 224 5.35 3.80 -15.69
CA ASP A 224 6.63 4.20 -16.25
C ASP A 224 7.77 3.60 -15.43
N SER A 225 7.67 3.64 -14.10
CA SER A 225 8.66 3.03 -13.21
C SER A 225 8.84 1.55 -13.54
N TYR A 226 7.77 0.76 -13.66
CA TYR A 226 7.88 -0.67 -13.96
C TYR A 226 8.43 -0.95 -15.37
N LYS A 227 7.85 -0.30 -16.40
CA LYS A 227 8.21 -0.51 -17.81
C LYS A 227 9.68 -0.22 -18.11
N HIS A 228 10.21 0.85 -17.52
CA HIS A 228 11.58 1.30 -17.77
C HIS A 228 12.59 0.76 -16.76
N SER A 229 12.20 -0.21 -15.93
CA SER A 229 13.12 -0.84 -14.96
C SER A 229 12.90 -2.35 -14.82
N LEU A 230 11.98 -2.78 -13.96
CA LEU A 230 11.76 -4.19 -13.61
C LEU A 230 11.31 -5.04 -14.81
N ALA A 231 10.51 -4.47 -15.73
CA ALA A 231 10.11 -5.17 -16.95
C ALA A 231 11.27 -5.50 -17.90
N LEU A 232 12.35 -4.72 -17.83
CA LEU A 232 13.55 -4.92 -18.65
C LEU A 232 14.53 -5.90 -18.02
N TRP A 233 14.29 -6.31 -16.78
CA TRP A 233 15.10 -7.32 -16.13
C TRP A 233 14.70 -8.71 -16.63
N LYS A 234 15.35 -9.12 -17.71
CA LYS A 234 15.31 -10.48 -18.24
C LYS A 234 16.44 -11.27 -17.59
N ASP A 235 16.08 -12.42 -17.01
CA ASP A 235 17.03 -13.37 -16.43
C ASP A 235 18.01 -13.93 -17.48
#